data_AF-A0A1G8ZE78-F1
#
_entry.id   AF-A0A1G8ZE78-F1
#
_cell.length_a   1.000
_cell.length_b   1.000
_cell.length_c   1.000
_cell.angle_alpha   90.00
_cell.angle_beta   90.00
_cell.angle_gamma   90.00
#
_symmetry.space_group_name_H-M   'P 1'
#
loop_
_entity.id
_entity.type
_entity.pdbx_description
1 polymer ?
#
loop_
_entity_poly.entity_id
_entity_poly.type
_entity_poly.pdbx_seq_one_letter_code
_entity_poly.pdbx_strand_id
1 'polypeptide(L)'
;MRQVREIMRLSLEAGLSTRVVGERVGIGPTTVRDTLKRFGRAGLVWPVPEAISDAELEQLLYGVPGVKPGRRKVAEPDWPVIARE
;
A
#
# COMPACT_ATOMS: atom_id res chain seq x y z
N MET A 1 -0.29 5.66 -8.33
CA MET A 1 0.73 5.25 -7.32
C MET A 1 1.86 4.50 -8.02
N ARG A 2 2.75 5.20 -8.74
CA ARG A 2 3.73 4.61 -9.69
C ARG A 2 4.81 3.72 -9.05
N GLN A 3 4.67 3.31 -7.80
CA GLN A 3 5.70 2.64 -7.01
C GLN A 3 5.21 1.31 -6.42
N VAL A 4 4.02 0.82 -6.80
CA VAL A 4 3.50 -0.47 -6.28
C VAL A 4 4.50 -1.60 -6.55
N ARG A 5 4.99 -1.71 -7.78
CA ARG A 5 5.95 -2.76 -8.17
C ARG A 5 7.24 -2.67 -7.35
N GLU A 6 7.73 -1.45 -7.12
CA GLU A 6 8.93 -1.20 -6.31
C GLU A 6 8.71 -1.52 -4.82
N ILE A 7 7.54 -1.18 -4.28
CA ILE A 7 7.15 -1.57 -2.91
C ILE A 7 7.17 -3.10 -2.77
N MET A 8 6.56 -3.82 -3.71
CA MET A 8 6.51 -5.29 -3.67
C MET A 8 7.92 -5.88 -3.80
N ARG A 9 8.74 -5.38 -4.71
CA ARG A 9 10.14 -5.81 -4.87
C ARG A 9 10.92 -5.62 -3.57
N LEU A 10 10.87 -4.44 -2.98
CA LEU A 10 11.63 -4.15 -1.76
C LEU A 10 11.11 -4.94 -0.54
N SER A 11 9.80 -5.18 -0.43
CA SER A 11 9.22 -5.92 0.70
C SER A 11 9.29 -7.44 0.57
N LEU A 12 8.99 -7.99 -0.61
CA LEU A 12 8.81 -9.44 -0.80
C LEU A 12 10.07 -10.11 -1.35
N GLU A 13 10.84 -9.43 -2.19
CA GLU A 13 12.09 -9.97 -2.75
C GLU A 13 13.29 -9.60 -1.89
N ALA A 14 13.42 -8.31 -1.53
CA ALA A 14 14.53 -7.85 -0.69
C ALA A 14 14.26 -7.98 0.83
N GLY A 15 13.06 -8.39 1.24
CA GLY A 15 12.72 -8.64 2.65
C GLY A 15 12.80 -7.42 3.56
N LEU A 16 12.73 -6.20 3.01
CA LEU A 16 12.90 -4.97 3.79
C LEU A 16 11.65 -4.63 4.60
N SER A 17 11.85 -4.03 5.78
CA SER A 17 10.76 -3.57 6.62
C SER A 17 9.97 -2.44 5.96
N THR A 18 8.68 -2.31 6.30
CA THR A 18 7.81 -1.26 5.73
C THR A 18 8.35 0.15 5.98
N ARG A 19 9.13 0.33 7.04
CA ARG A 19 9.83 1.59 7.34
C ARG A 19 10.92 1.88 6.31
N VAL A 20 11.83 0.93 6.10
CA VAL A 20 12.93 1.08 5.14
C VAL A 20 12.40 1.23 3.72
N VAL A 21 11.36 0.47 3.35
CA VAL A 21 10.70 0.63 2.04
C VAL A 21 10.11 2.03 1.90
N GLY A 22 9.40 2.52 2.92
CA GLY A 22 8.82 3.87 2.90
C GLY A 22 9.87 4.96 2.72
N GLU A 23 10.98 4.87 3.45
CA GLU A 23 12.11 5.80 3.33
C GLU A 23 12.73 5.77 1.93
N ARG A 24 12.91 4.60 1.32
CA ARG A 24 13.48 4.46 -0.04
C ARG A 24 12.55 4.94 -1.15
N VAL A 25 11.25 4.73 -0.97
CA VAL A 25 10.22 5.03 -1.97
C VAL A 25 9.66 6.45 -1.79
N GLY A 26 9.91 7.10 -0.66
CA GLY A 26 9.42 8.44 -0.35
C GLY A 26 7.95 8.47 0.10
N ILE A 27 7.46 7.38 0.70
CA ILE A 27 6.08 7.26 1.18
C ILE A 27 6.01 6.80 2.63
N GLY A 28 4.91 7.10 3.31
CA GLY A 28 4.73 6.69 4.71
C GLY A 28 4.71 5.16 4.87
N PRO A 29 5.29 4.60 5.96
CA PRO A 29 5.30 3.14 6.21
C PRO A 29 3.90 2.54 6.35
N THR A 30 2.92 3.33 6.79
CA THR A 30 1.51 2.92 6.81
C THR A 30 1.00 2.68 5.40
N THR A 31 1.31 3.56 4.44
CA THR A 31 0.93 3.40 3.03
C THR A 31 1.55 2.15 2.42
N VAL A 32 2.83 1.87 2.73
CA VAL A 32 3.51 0.62 2.31
C VAL A 32 2.73 -0.59 2.82
N ARG A 33 2.46 -0.64 4.13
CA ARG A 33 1.70 -1.73 4.76
C ARG A 33 0.29 -1.88 4.16
N ASP A 34 -0.38 -0.78 3.89
CA ASP A 34 -1.71 -0.75 3.28
C ASP A 34 -1.71 -1.24 1.83
N THR A 35 -0.62 -0.97 1.10
CA THR A 35 -0.41 -1.45 -0.26
C THR A 35 -0.16 -2.97 -0.26
N LEU A 36 0.68 -3.48 0.64
CA LEU A 36 0.91 -4.92 0.82
C LEU A 36 -0.38 -5.66 1.18
N LYS A 37 -1.21 -5.09 2.07
CA LYS A 37 -2.52 -5.67 2.42
C LYS A 37 -3.47 -5.71 1.22
N ARG A 38 -3.53 -4.65 0.41
CA ARG A 38 -4.35 -4.63 -0.81
C ARG A 38 -3.86 -5.67 -1.82
N PHE A 39 -2.54 -5.82 -1.97
CA PHE A 39 -1.94 -6.82 -2.85
C PHE A 39 -2.34 -8.24 -2.47
N GLY A 40 -2.22 -8.59 -1.18
CA GLY A 40 -2.70 -9.89 -0.69
C GLY A 40 -4.21 -10.10 -0.88
N ARG A 41 -5.02 -9.04 -0.69
CA ARG A 41 -6.49 -9.10 -0.92
C ARG A 41 -6.87 -9.24 -2.38
N ALA A 42 -6.06 -8.71 -3.29
CA ALA A 42 -6.25 -8.85 -4.72
C ALA A 42 -5.96 -10.28 -5.21
N GLY A 43 -5.44 -11.17 -4.34
CA GLY A 43 -5.08 -12.54 -4.71
C GLY A 43 -3.90 -12.61 -5.68
N LEU A 44 -3.13 -11.52 -5.78
CA LEU A 44 -1.97 -11.46 -6.67
C LEU A 44 -0.78 -12.17 -6.02
N VAL A 45 0.01 -12.81 -6.87
CA VAL A 45 1.26 -13.47 -6.48
C VAL A 45 2.43 -12.61 -6.96
N TRP A 46 3.48 -12.54 -6.13
CA TRP A 46 4.74 -11.92 -6.51
C TRP A 46 5.71 -12.99 -7.03
N PRO A 47 6.46 -12.76 -8.13
CA PRO A 47 6.43 -11.56 -8.96
C PRO A 47 5.18 -11.48 -9.84
N VAL A 48 4.69 -10.26 -10.04
CA VAL A 48 3.56 -10.00 -10.96
C VAL A 48 4.06 -10.24 -12.40
N PRO A 49 3.32 -10.97 -13.25
CA PRO A 49 3.68 -11.16 -14.65
C PRO A 49 3.94 -9.85 -15.39
N GLU A 50 4.94 -9.81 -16.29
CA GLU A 50 5.25 -8.62 -17.09
C GLU A 50 4.09 -8.16 -17.99
N ALA A 51 3.17 -9.07 -18.31
CA ALA A 51 1.95 -8.76 -19.05
C ALA A 51 1.02 -7.78 -18.30
N ILE A 52 1.16 -7.65 -16.97
CA ILE A 52 0.38 -6.70 -16.18
C ILE A 52 1.18 -5.41 -16.05
N SER A 53 0.70 -4.36 -16.71
CA SER A 53 1.29 -3.02 -16.61
C SER A 53 1.12 -2.44 -15.20
N ASP A 54 1.93 -1.43 -14.84
CA ASP A 54 1.77 -0.75 -13.55
C ASP A 54 0.40 -0.09 -13.40
N ALA A 55 -0.20 0.38 -14.51
CA ALA A 55 -1.54 0.95 -14.51
C ALA A 55 -2.63 -0.11 -14.25
N GLU A 56 -2.49 -1.30 -14.82
CA GLU A 56 -3.39 -2.43 -14.53
C GLU A 56 -3.22 -2.92 -13.10
N LEU A 57 -1.97 -3.01 -12.62
CA LEU A 57 -1.68 -3.37 -11.23
C LEU A 57 -2.30 -2.38 -10.25
N GLU A 58 -2.19 -1.08 -10.53
CA GLU A 58 -2.88 -0.04 -9.76
C GLU A 58 -4.40 -0.21 -9.81
N GLN A 59 -4.98 -0.50 -10.98
CA GLN A 59 -6.42 -0.76 -11.09
C GLN A 59 -6.87 -2.02 -10.34
N LEU A 60 -6.08 -3.10 -10.33
CA LEU A 60 -6.39 -4.30 -9.55
C LEU A 60 -6.37 -4.03 -8.04
N LEU A 61 -5.51 -3.13 -7.59
CA LEU A 61 -5.36 -2.76 -6.17
C LEU A 61 -6.37 -1.72 -5.70
N TYR A 62 -6.70 -0.75 -6.55
CA TYR A 62 -7.44 0.45 -6.19
C TYR A 62 -8.74 0.66 -6.99
N GLY A 63 -8.90 -0.03 -8.12
CA GLY A 63 -9.98 0.16 -9.10
C GLY A 63 -11.24 -0.67 -8.87
N VAL A 64 -11.33 -1.48 -7.80
CA VAL A 64 -12.57 -2.22 -7.48
C VAL A 64 -13.67 -1.22 -7.04
N PRO A 65 -14.78 -1.05 -7.78
CA PRO A 65 -15.86 -0.10 -7.44
C PRO A 65 -16.68 -0.49 -6.19
N GLY A 66 -16.31 -1.60 -5.55
CA GLY A 66 -17.04 -2.21 -4.44
C GLY A 66 -16.37 -2.08 -3.07
N VAL A 67 -15.21 -1.43 -2.96
CA VAL A 67 -14.73 -1.02 -1.64
C VAL A 67 -15.58 0.18 -1.21
N LYS A 68 -16.78 -0.11 -0.69
CA LYS A 68 -17.45 0.81 0.23
C LYS A 68 -16.33 1.30 1.15
N PRO A 69 -16.04 2.62 1.22
CA PRO A 69 -15.05 3.11 2.17
C PRO A 69 -15.48 2.52 3.49
N GLY A 70 -14.67 1.57 3.98
CA GLY A 70 -15.05 0.68 5.06
C GLY A 70 -15.57 1.60 6.14
N ARG A 71 -16.87 1.45 6.44
CA ARG A 71 -17.63 2.22 7.41
C ARG A 71 -16.66 2.72 8.46
N ARG A 72 -16.42 4.04 8.50
CA ARG A 72 -15.66 4.71 9.56
C ARG A 72 -16.01 4.01 10.87
N LYS A 73 -15.12 3.14 11.33
CA LYS A 73 -15.12 2.56 12.67
C LYS A 73 -13.89 3.08 13.40
N VAL A 74 -13.57 4.33 13.15
CA VAL A 74 -12.96 5.23 14.10
C VAL A 74 -13.65 6.55 13.78
N ALA A 75 -14.17 7.25 14.78
CA ALA A 75 -14.46 8.67 14.63
C ALA A 75 -13.22 9.33 13.97
N GLU A 76 -13.40 10.36 13.15
CA GLU A 76 -12.29 11.28 12.91
C GLU A 76 -11.66 11.56 14.26
N PRO A 77 -10.36 11.24 14.48
CA PRO A 77 -9.75 11.66 15.72
C PRO A 77 -9.87 13.17 15.74
N ASP A 78 -10.59 13.69 16.74
CA ASP A 78 -10.55 15.10 17.09
C ASP A 78 -9.07 15.50 17.12
N TRP A 79 -8.72 16.50 16.33
CA TRP A 79 -7.35 17.01 16.19
C TRP A 79 -6.99 18.03 17.29
N PRO A 80 -7.03 17.68 18.58
CA PRO A 80 -6.03 18.25 19.46
C PRO A 80 -5.32 17.10 20.16
N VAL A 81 -4.10 16.81 19.70
CA VAL A 81 -2.92 16.47 20.51
C VAL A 81 -1.87 15.91 19.53
N ILE A 82 -1.19 16.84 18.84
CA ILE A 82 0.20 16.65 18.43
C ILE A 82 0.98 17.74 19.14
N ALA A 83 1.51 17.41 20.32
CA ALA A 83 2.73 17.99 20.87
C ALA A 83 3.15 17.14 22.07
N ARG A 84 4.11 16.23 21.88
CA ARG A 84 5.15 16.02 22.90
C ARG A 84 6.37 16.76 22.40
N GLU A 85 6.51 18.00 22.83
CA GLU A 85 7.61 18.44 23.70
C GLU A 85 7.00 19.28 24.82
#